data_AF-A0A7Z1S9M0-F1
#
_entry.id   AF-A0A7Z1S9M0-F1
#
_cell.length_a   1.000
_cell.length_b   1.000
_cell.length_c   1.000
_cell.angle_alpha   90.00
_cell.angle_beta   90.00
_cell.angle_gamma   90.00
#
_symmetry.space_group_name_H-M   'P 1'
#
loop_
_entity.id
_entity.type
_entity.pdbx_description
1 polymer ?
#
loop_
_entity_poly.entity_id
_entity_poly.type
_entity_poly.pdbx_seq_one_letter_code
_entity_poly.pdbx_strand_id
1 'polypeptide(L)'
;GNTHTMRHFGMGDVRGALTGWHVTAEIPHMRNEAHSLLGIITFQLTGSYARYDKTLRRFFMTNTMYGLDFSEDPAAPDFPTNPIIIGNGATLMSNAGDRKGQGMWSGRMTDISLAIQTPVSQLFPGAYTGSIIWNLISGPV
;
A
#
# COMPACT_ATOMS: atom_id res chain seq x y z
N GLY A 1 -12.30 4.08 22.83
CA GLY A 1 -11.11 4.54 22.10
C GLY A 1 -11.31 4.19 20.65
N ASN A 2 -11.32 5.18 19.76
CA ASN A 2 -11.50 4.93 18.32
C ASN A 2 -10.35 4.06 17.82
N THR A 3 -10.64 2.83 17.42
CA THR A 3 -9.69 1.95 16.74
C THR A 3 -9.43 2.55 15.37
N HIS A 4 -8.33 3.29 15.22
CA HIS A 4 -7.83 3.66 13.90
C HIS A 4 -7.61 2.37 13.10
N THR A 5 -8.26 2.25 11.94
CA THR A 5 -8.13 1.06 11.11
C THR A 5 -6.71 1.00 10.57
N MET A 6 -5.94 0.02 11.03
CA MET A 6 -4.56 -0.22 10.62
C MET A 6 -4.51 -1.40 9.64
N ARG A 7 -3.78 -1.23 8.53
CA ARG A 7 -3.55 -2.27 7.52
C ARG A 7 -2.09 -2.25 7.07
N HIS A 8 -1.62 -3.39 6.57
CA HIS A 8 -0.24 -3.60 6.15
C HIS A 8 -0.18 -4.33 4.82
N PHE A 9 0.87 -4.02 4.05
CA PHE A 9 1.30 -4.84 2.92
C PHE A 9 2.81 -5.06 3.03
N GLY A 10 3.25 -6.26 2.67
CA GLY A 10 4.65 -6.69 2.70
C GLY A 10 5.17 -6.97 1.29
N MET A 11 6.44 -6.71 1.06
CA MET A 11 7.11 -6.92 -0.22
C MET A 11 8.55 -7.36 0.03
N GLY A 12 9.13 -8.06 -0.94
CA GLY A 12 10.51 -8.51 -0.83
C GLY A 12 11.18 -8.65 -2.18
N ASP A 13 12.45 -8.26 -2.25
CA ASP A 13 13.29 -8.50 -3.41
C ASP A 13 14.58 -9.22 -3.01
N VAL A 14 14.79 -10.40 -3.63
CA VAL A 14 15.96 -11.27 -3.42
C VAL A 14 16.91 -11.29 -4.61
N ARG A 15 16.62 -10.55 -5.68
CA ARG A 15 17.32 -10.64 -6.98
C ARG A 15 18.62 -9.83 -7.03
N GLY A 16 18.98 -9.13 -5.95
CA GLY A 16 19.99 -8.07 -5.96
C GLY A 16 19.40 -6.83 -6.62
N ALA A 17 19.53 -5.67 -5.98
CA ALA A 17 18.80 -4.44 -6.31
C ALA A 17 19.15 -3.78 -7.68
N LEU A 18 19.53 -4.52 -8.72
CA LEU A 18 20.11 -3.96 -9.93
C LEU A 18 19.17 -3.02 -10.70
N THR A 19 17.87 -3.32 -10.75
CA THR A 19 16.89 -2.57 -11.56
C THR A 19 15.72 -2.05 -10.75
N GLY A 20 15.76 -2.10 -9.41
CA GLY A 20 14.66 -1.64 -8.56
C GLY A 20 13.31 -2.35 -8.80
N TRP A 21 12.27 -1.81 -8.16
CA TRP A 21 10.89 -2.28 -8.27
C TRP A 21 9.92 -1.21 -7.78
N HIS A 22 8.64 -1.34 -8.11
CA HIS A 22 7.59 -0.52 -7.49
C HIS A 22 6.34 -1.33 -7.21
N VAL A 23 5.57 -0.86 -6.24
CA VAL A 23 4.27 -1.42 -5.86
C VAL A 23 3.20 -0.40 -6.14
N THR A 24 2.13 -0.83 -6.81
CA THR A 24 0.93 -0.02 -7.01
C THR A 24 -0.31 -0.69 -6.43
N ALA A 25 -1.29 0.12 -6.01
CA ALA A 25 -2.62 -0.34 -5.64
C ALA A 25 -3.67 0.28 -6.56
N GLU A 26 -4.62 -0.52 -7.04
CA GLU A 26 -5.73 -0.07 -7.87
C GLU A 26 -7.06 -0.59 -7.32
N ILE A 27 -8.10 0.25 -7.35
CA ILE A 27 -9.48 -0.18 -7.17
C ILE A 27 -10.21 0.14 -8.48
N PRO A 28 -10.37 -0.83 -9.40
CA PRO A 28 -10.94 -0.55 -10.72
C PRO A 28 -12.38 -0.05 -10.62
N HIS A 29 -13.15 -0.57 -9.66
CA HIS A 29 -14.52 -0.16 -9.42
C HIS A 29 -14.97 -0.53 -8.01
N MET A 30 -15.92 0.24 -7.50
CA MET A 30 -16.75 -0.12 -6.34
C MET A 30 -18.20 -0.06 -6.80
N ARG A 31 -18.87 -1.21 -6.91
CA ARG A 31 -20.17 -1.33 -7.57
C ARG A 31 -21.14 -2.21 -6.80
N ASN A 32 -22.43 -1.93 -6.97
CA ASN A 32 -23.47 -2.93 -6.79
C ASN A 32 -23.82 -3.51 -8.18
N GLU A 33 -24.85 -4.36 -8.26
CA GLU A 33 -25.22 -5.06 -9.50
C GLU A 33 -25.44 -4.12 -10.71
N ALA A 34 -25.89 -2.88 -10.49
CA ALA A 34 -26.30 -1.95 -11.56
C ALA A 34 -25.57 -0.59 -11.54
N HIS A 35 -24.93 -0.21 -10.44
CA HIS A 35 -24.40 1.14 -10.21
C HIS A 35 -22.97 1.09 -9.68
N SER A 36 -22.14 2.02 -10.13
CA SER A 36 -20.78 2.23 -9.63
C SER A 36 -20.70 3.51 -8.81
N LEU A 37 -19.84 3.49 -7.78
CA LEU A 37 -19.49 4.67 -6.99
C LEU A 37 -18.11 5.15 -7.37
N LEU A 38 -17.98 6.47 -7.38
CA LEU A 38 -16.70 7.13 -7.29
C LEU A 38 -16.34 7.30 -5.82
N GLY A 39 -15.05 7.33 -5.53
CA GLY A 39 -14.61 7.57 -4.18
C GLY A 39 -13.10 7.62 -4.08
N ILE A 40 -12.66 8.09 -2.93
CA ILE A 40 -11.25 8.31 -2.63
C ILE A 40 -10.95 7.66 -1.30
N ILE A 41 -9.94 6.79 -1.26
CA ILE A 41 -9.38 6.26 -0.02
C ILE A 41 -8.14 7.09 0.33
N THR A 42 -8.19 7.78 1.46
CA THR A 42 -7.06 8.51 2.04
C THR A 42 -6.54 7.76 3.26
N PHE A 43 -5.25 7.91 3.53
CA PHE A 43 -4.54 7.27 4.63
C PHE A 43 -3.21 7.97 4.86
N GLN A 44 -2.59 7.72 6.01
CA GLN A 44 -1.15 7.94 6.20
C GLN A 44 -0.40 6.66 5.82
N LEU A 45 0.77 6.80 5.20
CA LEU A 45 1.62 5.68 4.83
C LEU A 45 3.02 5.82 5.44
N THR A 46 3.47 4.79 6.16
CA THR A 46 4.83 4.73 6.71
C THR A 46 5.51 3.44 6.31
N GLY A 47 6.74 3.52 5.83
CA GLY A 47 7.60 2.38 5.53
C GLY A 47 8.33 1.82 6.76
N SER A 48 8.70 0.54 6.71
CA SER A 48 9.61 -0.10 7.65
C SER A 48 10.24 -1.35 7.03
N TYR A 49 11.17 -1.97 7.76
CA TYR A 49 11.59 -3.33 7.47
C TYR A 49 10.47 -4.33 7.79
N ALA A 50 10.42 -5.44 7.06
CA ALA A 50 9.63 -6.61 7.39
C ALA A 50 10.55 -7.71 7.96
N ARG A 51 10.48 -7.93 9.27
CA ARG A 51 11.27 -8.95 9.97
C ARG A 51 10.44 -10.21 10.20
N TYR A 52 10.95 -11.35 9.76
CA TYR A 52 10.32 -12.64 10.07
C TYR A 52 10.64 -13.09 11.49
N ASP A 53 9.60 -13.42 12.26
CA ASP A 53 9.70 -14.09 13.54
C ASP A 53 9.45 -15.59 13.35
N LYS A 54 10.45 -16.39 13.69
CA LYS A 54 10.41 -17.85 13.54
C LYS A 54 9.48 -18.54 14.54
N THR A 55 9.32 -17.96 15.74
CA THR A 55 8.48 -18.51 16.80
C THR A 55 7.01 -18.31 16.46
N LEU A 56 6.65 -17.08 16.05
CA LEU A 56 5.29 -16.70 15.70
C LEU A 56 4.94 -16.97 14.23
N ARG A 57 5.92 -17.42 13.44
CA ARG A 57 5.81 -17.77 12.02
C ARG A 57 5.16 -16.66 11.17
N ARG A 58 5.48 -15.41 11.46
CA ARG A 58 4.91 -14.25 10.76
C ARG A 58 5.91 -13.11 10.65
N PHE A 59 5.66 -12.22 9.69
CA PHE A 59 6.41 -10.98 9.55
C PHE A 59 5.87 -9.89 10.48
N PHE A 60 6.77 -9.06 10.96
CA PHE A 60 6.50 -7.87 11.76
C PHE A 60 7.21 -6.66 11.20
N MET A 61 6.61 -5.51 11.42
CA MET A 61 7.27 -4.24 11.16
C MET A 61 8.30 -3.94 12.23
N THR A 62 9.48 -3.50 11.80
CA THR A 62 10.49 -2.92 12.69
C THR A 62 11.12 -1.73 11.99
N ASN A 63 11.37 -0.67 12.76
CA ASN A 63 12.02 0.54 12.22
C ASN A 63 13.54 0.39 12.20
N THR A 64 14.10 -0.51 13.00
CA THR A 64 15.54 -0.73 13.09
C THR A 64 15.87 -2.17 12.67
N MET A 65 16.85 -2.34 11.80
CA MET A 65 17.39 -3.64 11.39
C MET A 65 18.87 -3.49 11.01
N TYR A 66 19.69 -4.51 11.29
CA TYR A 66 21.14 -4.48 10.99
C TYR A 66 21.92 -3.30 11.60
N GLY A 67 21.40 -2.72 12.70
CA GLY A 67 22.01 -1.55 13.35
C GLY A 67 21.71 -0.21 12.65
N LEU A 68 20.79 -0.19 11.69
CA LEU A 68 20.33 1.00 10.97
C LEU A 68 18.85 1.25 11.23
N ASP A 69 18.48 2.53 11.34
CA ASP A 69 17.09 2.96 11.26
C ASP A 69 16.63 3.06 9.81
N PHE A 70 15.37 2.71 9.56
CA PHE A 70 14.77 2.66 8.22
C PHE A 70 14.90 3.99 7.48
N SER A 71 14.76 5.12 8.18
CA SER A 71 14.89 6.46 7.59
C SER A 71 16.32 6.81 7.18
N GLU A 72 17.32 6.06 7.66
CA GLU A 72 18.74 6.28 7.38
C GLU A 72 19.31 5.24 6.41
N ASP A 73 18.52 4.21 6.07
CA ASP A 73 18.96 3.13 5.19
C ASP A 73 18.95 3.58 3.72
N PRO A 74 20.12 3.71 3.06
CA PRO A 74 20.19 4.14 1.67
C PRO A 74 19.59 3.10 0.70
N ALA A 75 19.41 1.85 1.12
CA ALA A 75 18.74 0.80 0.35
C ALA A 75 17.23 0.76 0.57
N ALA A 76 16.67 1.54 1.50
CA ALA A 76 15.23 1.54 1.76
C ALA A 76 14.44 2.06 0.54
N PRO A 77 13.31 1.42 0.21
CA PRO A 77 12.35 1.95 -0.75
C PRO A 77 11.60 3.14 -0.16
N ASP A 78 11.11 3.99 -1.05
CA ASP A 78 10.30 5.15 -0.71
C ASP A 78 8.83 4.74 -0.60
N PHE A 79 8.08 5.42 0.27
CA PHE A 79 6.65 5.18 0.51
C PHE A 79 5.88 6.50 0.39
N PRO A 80 5.53 6.94 -0.83
CA PRO A 80 4.78 8.16 -1.03
C PRO A 80 3.33 8.00 -0.56
N THR A 81 2.81 9.01 0.15
CA THR A 81 1.41 9.02 0.59
C THR A 81 0.52 9.57 -0.52
N ASN A 82 -0.02 8.67 -1.35
CA ASN A 82 -0.95 9.01 -2.43
C ASN A 82 -2.34 8.41 -2.14
N PRO A 83 -3.44 9.16 -2.31
CA PRO A 83 -4.78 8.60 -2.16
C PRO A 83 -5.09 7.61 -3.29
N ILE A 84 -5.81 6.54 -2.98
CA ILE A 84 -6.31 5.61 -4.00
C ILE A 84 -7.67 6.12 -4.48
N ILE A 85 -7.74 6.55 -5.75
CA ILE A 85 -8.98 7.03 -6.36
C ILE A 85 -9.63 5.86 -7.12
N ILE A 86 -10.86 5.53 -6.74
CA ILE A 86 -11.63 4.42 -7.33
C ILE A 86 -11.87 4.72 -8.82
N GLY A 87 -11.47 3.79 -9.69
CA GLY A 87 -11.64 3.89 -11.14
C GLY A 87 -10.62 4.78 -11.87
N ASN A 88 -9.59 5.29 -11.18
CA ASN A 88 -8.58 6.18 -11.78
C ASN A 88 -7.23 5.50 -12.07
N GLY A 89 -7.24 4.17 -12.20
CA GLY A 89 -6.03 3.38 -12.42
C GLY A 89 -5.17 3.18 -11.17
N ALA A 90 -3.95 2.68 -11.40
CA ALA A 90 -3.04 2.27 -10.35
C ALA A 90 -2.35 3.47 -9.66
N THR A 91 -2.34 3.45 -8.33
CA THR A 91 -1.68 4.45 -7.48
C THR A 91 -0.35 3.90 -6.97
N LEU A 92 0.73 4.67 -7.05
CA LEU A 92 2.04 4.29 -6.51
C LEU A 92 2.01 4.24 -4.97
N MET A 93 2.39 3.09 -4.42
CA MET A 93 2.39 2.80 -2.97
C MET A 93 3.81 2.65 -2.40
N SER A 94 4.76 2.17 -3.20
CA SER A 94 6.17 2.12 -2.82
C SER A 94 7.06 2.06 -4.06
N ASN A 95 8.24 2.66 -3.98
CA ASN A 95 9.21 2.72 -5.06
C ASN A 95 10.62 2.41 -4.55
N ALA A 96 11.28 1.43 -5.14
CA ALA A 96 12.69 1.17 -4.98
C ALA A 96 13.42 1.57 -6.26
N GLY A 97 14.24 2.63 -6.17
CA GLY A 97 15.17 3.03 -7.22
C GLY A 97 16.23 1.97 -7.53
N ASP A 98 17.07 2.26 -8.53
CA ASP A 98 18.24 1.44 -8.82
C ASP A 98 19.13 1.31 -7.57
N ARG A 99 19.57 0.08 -7.31
CA ARG A 99 20.38 -0.32 -6.14
C ARG A 99 19.66 -0.16 -4.79
N LYS A 100 18.35 0.12 -4.78
CA LYS A 100 17.48 0.08 -3.59
C LYS A 100 16.56 -1.13 -3.59
N GLY A 101 15.97 -1.40 -2.43
CA GLY A 101 14.84 -2.30 -2.27
C GLY A 101 15.18 -3.79 -2.17
N GLN A 102 16.46 -4.17 -2.17
CA GLN A 102 16.84 -5.55 -1.82
C GLN A 102 16.55 -5.79 -0.34
N GLY A 103 15.84 -6.89 -0.03
CA GLY A 103 15.43 -7.21 1.32
C GLY A 103 13.92 -7.31 1.45
N MET A 104 13.43 -7.30 2.69
CA MET A 104 12.02 -7.44 3.03
C MET A 104 11.52 -6.14 3.66
N TRP A 105 10.43 -5.61 3.13
CA TRP A 105 9.89 -4.30 3.50
C TRP A 105 8.40 -4.39 3.81
N SER A 106 7.89 -3.38 4.51
CA SER A 106 6.47 -3.28 4.85
C SER A 106 5.99 -1.84 4.79
N GLY A 107 4.81 -1.63 4.21
CA GLY A 107 4.06 -0.39 4.31
C GLY A 107 2.96 -0.52 5.36
N ARG A 108 2.79 0.49 6.21
CA ARG A 108 1.66 0.60 7.16
C ARG A 108 0.77 1.74 6.75
N MET A 109 -0.52 1.42 6.58
CA MET A 109 -1.59 2.36 6.36
C MET A 109 -2.31 2.62 7.68
N THR A 110 -2.38 3.88 8.10
CA THR A 110 -3.18 4.34 9.24
C THR A 110 -4.14 5.45 8.80
N ASP A 111 -5.07 5.83 9.68
CA ASP A 111 -6.03 6.91 9.44
C ASP A 111 -6.83 6.72 8.15
N ILE A 112 -7.16 5.46 7.85
CA ILE A 112 -7.81 5.07 6.60
C ILE A 112 -9.25 5.60 6.61
N SER A 113 -9.60 6.39 5.60
CA SER A 113 -10.96 6.87 5.38
C SER A 113 -11.38 6.71 3.92
N LEU A 114 -12.65 6.36 3.71
CA LEU A 114 -13.28 6.29 2.39
C LEU A 114 -14.27 7.45 2.26
N ALA A 115 -14.00 8.36 1.32
CA ALA A 115 -14.93 9.41 0.92
C ALA A 115 -15.67 8.96 -0.35
N ILE A 116 -16.99 8.73 -0.25
CA ILE A 116 -17.83 8.41 -1.41
C ILE A 116 -18.21 9.70 -2.12
N GLN A 117 -17.99 9.74 -3.43
CA GLN A 117 -18.41 10.80 -4.31
C GLN A 117 -19.58 10.27 -5.14
N THR A 118 -20.78 10.80 -4.91
CA THR A 118 -21.97 10.44 -5.67
C THR A 118 -22.48 11.64 -6.44
N PRO A 119 -22.73 11.50 -7.76
CA PRO A 119 -23.40 12.55 -8.53
C PRO A 119 -24.90 12.61 -8.25
N VAL A 120 -25.48 11.57 -7.63
CA VAL A 120 -26.90 11.49 -7.26
C VAL A 120 -27.10 11.75 -5.78
N SER A 121 -28.22 12.37 -5.44
CA SER A 121 -28.57 12.78 -4.07
C SER A 121 -28.74 11.60 -3.10
N GLN A 122 -28.97 10.39 -3.62
CA GLN A 122 -29.18 9.20 -2.81
C GLN A 122 -28.54 7.96 -3.45
N LEU A 123 -27.86 7.15 -2.65
CA LEU A 123 -27.34 5.85 -3.07
C LEU A 123 -28.48 4.85 -3.30
N PHE A 124 -28.40 4.10 -4.40
CA PHE A 124 -29.35 3.00 -4.63
C PHE A 124 -29.16 1.88 -3.59
N PRO A 125 -30.26 1.19 -3.18
CA PRO A 125 -30.17 0.06 -2.27
C PRO A 125 -29.23 -1.05 -2.76
N GLY A 126 -28.62 -1.76 -1.82
CA GLY A 126 -27.70 -2.88 -2.10
C GLY A 126 -26.27 -2.62 -1.61
N ALA A 127 -25.46 -3.68 -1.57
CA ALA A 127 -24.08 -3.60 -1.15
C ALA A 127 -23.18 -3.18 -2.33
N TYR A 128 -22.40 -2.12 -2.12
CA TYR A 128 -21.33 -1.73 -3.05
C TYR A 128 -20.04 -2.37 -2.59
N THR A 129 -19.42 -3.17 -3.46
CA THR A 129 -18.16 -3.86 -3.15
C THR A 129 -17.12 -3.57 -4.23
N GLY A 130 -15.85 -3.60 -3.82
CA GLY A 130 -14.69 -3.42 -4.68
C GLY A 130 -13.51 -4.19 -4.11
N SER A 131 -12.52 -4.48 -4.93
CA SER A 131 -11.28 -5.16 -4.51
C SER A 131 -10.08 -4.28 -4.84
N ILE A 132 -9.07 -4.33 -3.98
CA ILE A 132 -7.78 -3.70 -4.23
C ILE A 132 -6.92 -4.71 -4.97
N ILE A 133 -6.42 -4.32 -6.14
CA ILE A 133 -5.42 -5.06 -6.90
C ILE A 133 -4.06 -4.48 -6.53
N TRP A 134 -3.15 -5.34 -6.08
CA TRP A 134 -1.77 -4.98 -5.78
C TRP A 134 -0.86 -5.52 -6.88
N ASN A 135 -0.06 -4.64 -7.49
CA ASN A 135 0.93 -5.03 -8.49
C ASN A 135 2.33 -4.79 -7.93
N LEU A 136 3.21 -5.78 -8.06
CA LEU A 136 4.66 -5.62 -7.88
C LEU A 136 5.29 -5.69 -9.27
N ILE A 137 5.99 -4.63 -9.66
CA ILE A 137 6.49 -4.44 -11.02
C ILE A 137 8.01 -4.27 -10.96
N SER A 138 8.71 -4.83 -11.94
CA SER A 138 10.16 -4.69 -12.09
C SER A 138 10.50 -3.33 -12.69
N GLY A 139 11.53 -2.65 -12.17
CA GLY A 139 11.86 -1.28 -12.58
C GLY A 139 11.33 -0.25 -11.58
N PRO A 140 12.04 0.87 -11.33
CA PRO A 140 11.47 2.00 -10.60
C PRO A 140 10.43 2.76 -11.44
N VAL A 141 9.66 3.63 -10.79
CA VAL A 141 8.83 4.68 -11.42
C VAL A 141 9.57 5.99 -11.46
#